data_AF-A0A972BJU9-F1
#
_entry.id   AF-A0A972BJU9-F1
#
_cell.length_a   1.000
_cell.length_b   1.000
_cell.length_c   1.000
_cell.angle_alpha   90.00
_cell.angle_beta   90.00
_cell.angle_gamma   90.00
#
_symmetry.space_group_name_H-M   'P 1'
#
loop_
_entity.id
_entity.type
_entity.pdbx_description
1 polymer ?
#
loop_
_entity_poly.entity_id
_entity_poly.type
_entity_poly.pdbx_seq_one_letter_code
_entity_poly.pdbx_strand_id
1 'polypeptide(L)'
;MLKRLLIFLLIGLLVFSAAACFGTNEPGEEPGEEPGGEPGEDPGETAFGTNIGGWKHLNFKPGQYFLYEVSSDRTGEGWVSIRVEAGDRADTLSVTCAGDWGLGEFLDTVTLTKGMSGWELAMSLSTIGTNAMLTLLDGDILPLEKALWEEGAEVTVGDYTFSCQGTSEQAGVTGINLVCDTVHSATGKELHYVYRINFDFPLPLFLEAPAANDIWRYTLTAYEGL
;
A
#
# COMPACT_ATOMS: atom_id res chain seq x y z
N MET A 1 15.43 11.13 35.66
CA MET A 1 15.09 11.28 34.23
C MET A 1 16.04 10.52 33.28
N LEU A 2 17.02 9.76 33.78
CA LEU A 2 17.93 8.95 32.93
C LEU A 2 17.41 7.53 32.60
N LYS A 3 16.38 7.03 33.33
CA LYS A 3 15.82 5.68 33.12
C LYS A 3 14.83 5.55 31.96
N ARG A 4 14.24 6.66 31.48
CA ARG A 4 13.29 6.63 30.35
C ARG A 4 13.99 6.72 29.00
N LEU A 5 15.21 7.26 28.93
CA LEU A 5 15.99 7.34 27.70
C LEU A 5 16.57 5.98 27.27
N LEU A 6 16.83 5.08 28.23
CA LEU A 6 17.37 3.73 27.96
C LEU A 6 16.32 2.76 27.39
N ILE A 7 15.03 2.98 27.63
CA ILE A 7 13.96 2.10 27.13
C ILE A 7 13.70 2.34 25.64
N PHE A 8 13.75 3.60 25.19
CA PHE A 8 13.63 3.92 23.76
C PHE A 8 14.85 3.48 22.95
N LEU A 9 16.05 3.45 23.55
CA LEU A 9 17.24 2.93 22.88
C LEU A 9 17.22 1.40 22.73
N LEU A 10 16.51 0.67 23.62
CA LEU A 10 16.36 -0.79 23.52
C LEU A 10 15.32 -1.23 22.49
N ILE A 11 14.26 -0.44 22.27
CA ILE A 11 13.24 -0.75 21.26
C ILE A 11 13.79 -0.50 19.84
N GLY A 12 14.63 0.52 19.66
CA GLY A 12 15.33 0.76 18.39
C GLY A 12 16.38 -0.31 18.02
N LEU A 13 16.90 -1.07 18.99
CA LEU A 13 17.89 -2.13 18.75
C LEU A 13 17.25 -3.53 18.56
N LEU A 14 16.02 -3.74 19.03
CA LEU A 14 15.30 -5.00 18.87
C LEU A 14 14.64 -5.16 17.48
N VAL A 15 14.48 -4.08 16.73
CA VAL A 15 14.05 -4.13 15.31
C VAL A 15 15.22 -4.48 14.36
N PHE A 16 16.47 -4.52 14.86
CA PHE A 16 17.67 -4.79 14.06
C PHE A 16 18.23 -6.23 14.16
N SER A 17 17.48 -7.20 14.71
CA SER A 17 18.02 -8.55 14.98
C SER A 17 17.13 -9.74 14.57
N ALA A 18 16.26 -9.58 13.57
CA ALA A 18 15.55 -10.69 12.93
C ALA A 18 16.11 -11.07 11.54
N ALA A 19 17.35 -10.67 11.24
CA ALA A 19 18.08 -11.08 10.04
C ALA A 19 19.42 -11.76 10.41
N ALA A 20 19.35 -12.80 11.24
CA ALA A 20 20.41 -13.79 11.37
C ALA A 20 19.86 -15.04 12.07
N CYS A 21 20.32 -16.20 11.59
CA CYS A 21 20.18 -17.54 12.18
C CYS A 21 18.98 -18.38 11.72
N PHE A 22 19.11 -19.01 10.55
CA PHE A 22 18.88 -20.45 10.29
C PHE A 22 19.53 -20.73 8.92
N GLY A 23 20.38 -21.71 8.65
CA GLY A 23 21.04 -22.75 9.41
C GLY A 23 21.98 -23.45 8.42
N THR A 24 23.22 -23.71 8.82
CA THR A 24 24.22 -24.48 8.06
C THR A 24 23.85 -25.97 8.06
N ASN A 25 23.76 -26.60 6.88
CA ASN A 25 23.89 -28.05 6.75
C ASN A 25 24.84 -28.37 5.57
N GLU A 26 25.75 -29.32 5.82
CA GLU A 26 26.84 -29.80 4.98
C GLU A 26 26.38 -30.60 3.72
N PRO A 27 27.27 -30.84 2.73
CA PRO A 27 26.91 -31.34 1.41
C PRO A 27 26.88 -32.88 1.36
N GLY A 28 25.94 -33.44 0.59
CA GLY A 28 25.84 -34.89 0.36
C GLY A 28 25.22 -35.22 -1.00
N GLU A 29 26.09 -35.67 -1.90
CA GLU A 29 25.92 -36.64 -3.01
C GLU A 29 24.72 -36.54 -3.98
N GLU A 30 25.03 -36.26 -5.25
CA GLU A 30 24.20 -36.59 -6.43
C GLU A 30 24.12 -38.11 -6.67
N PRO A 31 23.03 -38.58 -7.29
CA PRO A 31 23.22 -39.25 -8.58
C PRO A 31 22.21 -38.77 -9.63
N GLY A 32 22.73 -38.55 -10.84
CA GLY A 32 22.03 -37.87 -11.93
C GLY A 32 20.99 -38.68 -12.70
N GLU A 33 20.36 -37.97 -13.64
CA GLU A 33 19.77 -38.48 -14.87
C GLU A 33 19.57 -37.27 -15.83
N GLU A 34 20.28 -37.28 -16.95
CA GLU A 34 19.88 -36.59 -18.20
C GLU A 34 19.10 -37.59 -19.07
N PRO A 35 18.42 -37.22 -20.18
CA PRO A 35 18.01 -35.90 -20.67
C PRO A 35 16.55 -35.86 -21.20
N GLY A 36 16.09 -34.68 -21.61
CA GLY A 36 15.29 -34.57 -22.84
C GLY A 36 13.96 -33.84 -22.76
N GLY A 37 13.89 -32.73 -23.50
CA GLY A 37 12.63 -32.19 -24.02
C GLY A 37 12.53 -30.67 -23.92
N GLU A 38 13.23 -29.94 -24.79
CA GLU A 38 12.69 -28.63 -25.20
C GLU A 38 11.46 -28.87 -26.06
N PRO A 39 10.38 -28.09 -25.85
CA PRO A 39 9.94 -27.28 -26.97
C PRO A 39 9.44 -25.89 -26.55
N GLY A 40 9.99 -24.87 -27.22
CA GLY A 40 9.27 -23.62 -27.50
C GLY A 40 9.44 -22.51 -26.47
N GLU A 41 10.52 -21.74 -26.59
CA GLU A 41 10.48 -20.33 -26.19
C GLU A 41 9.44 -19.62 -27.06
N ASP A 42 8.26 -19.36 -26.49
CA ASP A 42 7.35 -18.37 -27.05
C ASP A 42 7.92 -16.97 -26.76
N PRO A 43 7.93 -16.07 -27.75
CA PRO A 43 8.71 -14.84 -27.70
C PRO A 43 8.02 -13.77 -26.85
N GLY A 44 8.71 -13.34 -25.80
CA GLY A 44 8.74 -11.96 -25.29
C GLY A 44 7.41 -11.23 -25.12
N GLU A 45 6.80 -11.36 -23.94
CA GLU A 45 6.07 -10.24 -23.33
C GLU A 45 7.08 -9.30 -22.64
N THR A 46 7.83 -8.57 -23.45
CA THR A 46 8.67 -7.44 -23.02
C THR A 46 7.99 -6.13 -23.40
N ALA A 47 6.97 -5.73 -22.63
CA ALA A 47 6.42 -4.38 -22.65
C ALA A 47 5.63 -4.10 -21.36
N PHE A 48 5.73 -2.89 -20.83
CA PHE A 48 4.92 -2.42 -19.69
C PHE A 48 3.45 -2.78 -19.89
N GLY A 49 2.99 -3.77 -19.11
CA GLY A 49 1.70 -4.43 -19.23
C GLY A 49 1.48 -5.49 -18.16
N THR A 50 2.56 -5.98 -17.54
CA THR A 50 2.52 -6.90 -16.40
C THR A 50 3.05 -6.21 -15.15
N ASN A 51 2.11 -5.65 -14.38
CA ASN A 51 2.19 -5.19 -12.99
C ASN A 51 3.62 -5.05 -12.41
N ILE A 52 4.11 -3.82 -12.34
CA ILE A 52 5.39 -3.51 -11.68
C ILE A 52 5.25 -3.54 -10.14
N GLY A 53 4.04 -3.73 -9.59
CA GLY A 53 3.88 -4.13 -8.20
C GLY A 53 3.59 -5.63 -8.09
N GLY A 54 4.42 -6.39 -7.38
CA GLY A 54 3.78 -7.25 -6.39
C GLY A 54 2.98 -6.32 -5.49
N TRP A 55 1.79 -6.70 -5.04
CA TRP A 55 0.71 -5.86 -4.49
C TRP A 55 -0.34 -5.46 -5.55
N LYS A 56 -1.57 -5.93 -5.33
CA LYS A 56 -2.74 -5.56 -6.15
C LYS A 56 -3.24 -4.14 -5.82
N HIS A 57 -2.78 -3.54 -4.70
CA HIS A 57 -2.75 -2.09 -4.46
C HIS A 57 -1.44 -1.52 -5.00
N LEU A 58 -1.48 -0.35 -5.63
CA LEU A 58 -0.36 0.29 -6.33
C LEU A 58 0.06 -0.39 -7.65
N ASN A 59 -0.90 -0.96 -8.38
CA ASN A 59 -0.68 -1.38 -9.76
C ASN A 59 -0.59 -0.17 -10.71
N PHE A 60 0.37 0.70 -10.45
CA PHE A 60 0.57 1.94 -11.17
C PHE A 60 1.07 1.68 -12.58
N LYS A 61 0.64 2.55 -13.50
CA LYS A 61 1.10 2.62 -14.88
C LYS A 61 1.58 4.04 -15.18
N PRO A 62 2.61 4.20 -16.04
CA PRO A 62 3.03 5.52 -16.49
C PRO A 62 1.86 6.32 -17.08
N GLY A 63 1.81 7.62 -16.80
CA GLY A 63 0.75 8.52 -17.28
C GLY A 63 -0.43 8.65 -16.33
N GLN A 64 -0.43 7.94 -15.19
CA GLN A 64 -1.48 8.05 -14.18
C GLN A 64 -1.31 9.28 -13.30
N TYR A 65 -2.44 9.86 -12.93
CA TYR A 65 -2.52 10.93 -11.94
C TYR A 65 -3.72 10.72 -11.02
N PHE A 66 -3.54 11.00 -9.73
CA PHE A 66 -4.60 10.91 -8.72
C PHE A 66 -4.54 12.13 -7.82
N LEU A 67 -5.69 12.73 -7.54
CA LEU A 67 -5.85 13.83 -6.60
C LEU A 67 -6.86 13.45 -5.53
N TYR A 68 -6.46 13.65 -4.28
CA TYR A 68 -7.28 13.40 -3.11
C TYR A 68 -7.42 14.68 -2.28
N GLU A 69 -8.64 14.94 -1.83
CA GLU A 69 -8.85 15.76 -0.63
C GLU A 69 -8.51 14.90 0.59
N VAL A 70 -7.71 15.46 1.50
CA VAL A 70 -7.38 14.83 2.77
C VAL A 70 -7.94 15.66 3.91
N SER A 71 -8.55 15.02 4.89
CA SER A 71 -8.99 15.69 6.11
C SER A 71 -8.74 14.84 7.34
N SER A 72 -8.57 15.52 8.48
CA SER A 72 -8.67 14.89 9.79
C SER A 72 -9.29 15.83 10.82
N ASP A 73 -9.85 15.25 11.87
CA ASP A 73 -10.56 15.99 12.90
C ASP A 73 -9.62 16.95 13.67
N ARG A 74 -8.31 16.62 13.71
CA ARG A 74 -7.30 17.39 14.44
C ARG A 74 -6.48 18.33 13.56
N THR A 75 -6.13 17.91 12.35
CA THR A 75 -5.15 18.61 11.50
C THR A 75 -5.81 19.46 10.41
N GLY A 76 -7.13 19.33 10.24
CA GLY A 76 -7.89 20.10 9.25
C GLY A 76 -7.91 19.46 7.87
N GLU A 77 -8.28 20.27 6.88
CA GLU A 77 -8.45 19.89 5.47
C GLU A 77 -7.19 20.25 4.66
N GLY A 78 -6.97 19.53 3.57
CA GLY A 78 -5.86 19.73 2.64
C GLY A 78 -6.01 18.84 1.42
N TRP A 79 -4.91 18.66 0.68
CA TRP A 79 -4.91 17.81 -0.50
C TRP A 79 -3.57 17.06 -0.64
N VAL A 80 -3.64 15.90 -1.28
CA VAL A 80 -2.47 15.14 -1.72
C VAL A 80 -2.69 14.64 -3.14
N SER A 81 -1.61 14.48 -3.90
CA SER A 81 -1.65 13.99 -5.27
C SER A 81 -0.49 13.05 -5.55
N ILE A 82 -0.71 12.15 -6.51
CA ILE A 82 0.25 11.16 -6.96
C ILE A 82 0.29 11.25 -8.48
N ARG A 83 1.47 11.47 -9.04
CA ARG A 83 1.75 11.40 -10.48
C ARG A 83 2.71 10.26 -10.75
N VAL A 84 2.40 9.44 -11.74
CA VAL A 84 3.19 8.29 -12.12
C VAL A 84 3.73 8.49 -13.52
N GLU A 85 5.05 8.41 -13.66
CA GLU A 85 5.77 8.50 -14.92
C GLU A 85 6.65 7.27 -15.12
N ALA A 86 7.08 7.04 -16.37
CA ALA A 86 8.09 6.02 -16.64
C ALA A 86 9.39 6.40 -15.93
N GLY A 87 10.02 5.44 -15.26
CA GLY A 87 11.33 5.65 -14.63
C GLY A 87 12.47 5.56 -15.64
N ASP A 88 13.69 5.75 -15.14
CA ASP A 88 14.92 5.72 -15.95
C ASP A 88 15.24 4.31 -16.49
N ARG A 89 14.67 3.26 -15.89
CA ARG A 89 14.82 1.86 -16.29
C ARG A 89 13.47 1.25 -16.66
N ALA A 90 13.50 0.25 -17.53
CA ALA A 90 12.32 -0.42 -18.06
C ALA A 90 11.46 -1.16 -17.02
N ASP A 91 11.94 -1.32 -15.79
CA ASP A 91 11.26 -1.99 -14.68
C ASP A 91 10.98 -1.04 -13.51
N THR A 92 11.01 0.27 -13.76
CA THR A 92 10.83 1.31 -12.73
C THR A 92 9.80 2.36 -13.12
N LEU A 93 9.17 2.94 -12.11
CA LEU A 93 8.30 4.11 -12.23
C LEU A 93 8.90 5.27 -11.44
N SER A 94 8.74 6.48 -11.95
CA SER A 94 8.97 7.71 -11.19
C SER A 94 7.62 8.14 -10.60
N VAL A 95 7.52 8.13 -9.27
CA VAL A 95 6.30 8.49 -8.56
C VAL A 95 6.52 9.81 -7.84
N THR A 96 5.85 10.86 -8.31
CA THR A 96 5.87 12.17 -7.67
C THR A 96 4.65 12.32 -6.78
N CYS A 97 4.89 12.50 -5.50
CA CYS A 97 3.90 12.74 -4.47
C CYS A 97 3.96 14.21 -4.03
N ALA A 98 2.83 14.89 -4.01
CA ALA A 98 2.77 16.29 -3.60
C ALA A 98 1.53 16.54 -2.75
N GLY A 99 1.58 17.54 -1.89
CA GLY A 99 0.41 17.92 -1.12
C GLY A 99 0.64 19.12 -0.23
N ASP A 100 -0.46 19.64 0.29
CA ASP A 100 -0.50 20.62 1.36
C ASP A 100 -1.57 20.17 2.36
N TRP A 101 -1.12 19.81 3.56
CA TRP A 101 -2.02 19.38 4.61
C TRP A 101 -1.36 19.54 5.97
N GLY A 102 -1.97 20.35 6.84
CA GLY A 102 -1.85 20.36 8.31
C GLY A 102 -0.46 20.58 8.94
N LEU A 103 0.55 19.91 8.42
CA LEU A 103 1.97 19.92 8.77
C LEU A 103 2.82 20.68 7.73
N GLY A 104 2.25 21.00 6.57
CA GLY A 104 2.84 21.86 5.54
C GLY A 104 2.81 21.26 4.13
N GLU A 105 3.47 21.97 3.21
CA GLU A 105 3.61 21.55 1.83
C GLU A 105 4.75 20.53 1.65
N PHE A 106 4.59 19.60 0.71
CA PHE A 106 5.64 18.68 0.28
C PHE A 106 5.57 18.40 -1.23
N LEU A 107 6.73 18.05 -1.79
CA LEU A 107 6.90 17.58 -3.15
C LEU A 107 8.07 16.61 -3.18
N ASP A 108 7.74 15.32 -3.23
CA ASP A 108 8.68 14.21 -3.19
C ASP A 108 8.62 13.44 -4.50
N THR A 109 9.74 12.96 -5.00
CA THR A 109 9.78 12.05 -6.16
C THR A 109 10.62 10.84 -5.82
N VAL A 110 10.01 9.66 -5.97
CA VAL A 110 10.57 8.37 -5.55
C VAL A 110 10.57 7.42 -6.75
N THR A 111 11.65 6.67 -6.90
CA THR A 111 11.70 5.56 -7.87
C THR A 111 11.04 4.32 -7.27
N LEU A 112 9.89 3.95 -7.81
CA LEU A 112 9.22 2.70 -7.46
C LEU A 112 9.78 1.57 -8.32
N THR A 113 10.29 0.52 -7.67
CA THR A 113 10.87 -0.67 -8.33
C THR A 113 9.95 -1.86 -8.19
N LYS A 114 10.15 -2.88 -9.03
CA LYS A 114 9.34 -4.08 -8.97
C LYS A 114 9.35 -4.74 -7.60
N GLY A 115 8.16 -4.94 -7.03
CA GLY A 115 7.96 -5.62 -5.74
C GLY A 115 8.02 -4.72 -4.50
N MET A 116 8.25 -3.42 -4.66
CA MET A 116 8.21 -2.47 -3.55
C MET A 116 6.76 -2.32 -3.02
N SER A 117 6.58 -2.32 -1.70
CA SER A 117 5.27 -2.15 -1.06
C SER A 117 4.86 -0.68 -0.94
N GLY A 118 3.57 -0.45 -0.63
CA GLY A 118 3.08 0.90 -0.34
C GLY A 118 3.69 1.51 0.91
N TRP A 119 3.95 0.69 1.92
CA TRP A 119 4.74 1.08 3.09
C TRP A 119 6.14 1.57 2.69
N GLU A 120 6.87 0.81 1.87
CA GLU A 120 8.22 1.19 1.42
C GLU A 120 8.23 2.48 0.59
N LEU A 121 7.22 2.66 -0.28
CA LEU A 121 7.03 3.91 -1.02
C LEU A 121 6.78 5.08 -0.07
N ALA A 122 5.85 4.94 0.87
CA ALA A 122 5.53 5.98 1.84
C ALA A 122 6.74 6.36 2.70
N MET A 123 7.54 5.38 3.12
CA MET A 123 8.76 5.58 3.90
C MET A 123 9.91 6.21 3.13
N SER A 124 9.83 6.25 1.80
CA SER A 124 10.80 6.91 0.95
C SER A 124 10.50 8.40 0.74
N LEU A 125 9.32 8.88 1.18
CA LEU A 125 8.93 10.28 1.11
C LEU A 125 9.62 11.11 2.21
N SER A 126 9.57 12.43 2.09
CA SER A 126 9.94 13.32 3.19
C SER A 126 9.11 13.02 4.45
N THR A 127 9.54 13.51 5.61
CA THR A 127 8.75 13.34 6.84
C THR A 127 7.33 13.91 6.70
N ILE A 128 7.16 15.01 5.98
CA ILE A 128 5.83 15.60 5.74
C ILE A 128 5.03 14.70 4.79
N GLY A 129 5.61 14.31 3.64
CA GLY A 129 4.93 13.44 2.67
C GLY A 129 4.56 12.07 3.23
N THR A 130 5.47 11.47 4.01
CA THR A 130 5.20 10.25 4.79
C THR A 130 3.97 10.44 5.66
N ASN A 131 3.95 11.48 6.50
CA ASN A 131 2.82 11.70 7.39
C ASN A 131 1.54 12.00 6.59
N ALA A 132 1.60 12.70 5.46
CA ALA A 132 0.40 12.98 4.69
C ALA A 132 -0.16 11.77 3.94
N MET A 133 0.68 10.79 3.57
CA MET A 133 0.31 9.77 2.58
C MET A 133 0.41 8.33 3.06
N LEU A 134 1.07 8.06 4.20
CA LEU A 134 1.33 6.70 4.67
C LEU A 134 0.05 5.86 4.68
N THR A 135 -1.02 6.35 5.30
CA THR A 135 -2.28 5.60 5.41
C THR A 135 -2.97 5.36 4.07
N LEU A 136 -2.85 6.29 3.11
CA LEU A 136 -3.39 6.12 1.76
C LEU A 136 -2.61 5.07 0.94
N LEU A 137 -1.29 5.02 1.13
CA LEU A 137 -0.38 4.14 0.40
C LEU A 137 -0.27 2.75 1.06
N ASP A 138 -0.40 2.68 2.38
CA ASP A 138 -0.36 1.47 3.20
C ASP A 138 -1.73 0.77 3.18
N GLY A 139 -2.01 0.11 2.05
CA GLY A 139 -3.24 -0.67 1.81
C GLY A 139 -3.13 -2.12 2.25
N ASP A 140 -2.18 -2.47 3.11
CA ASP A 140 -1.71 -3.85 3.32
C ASP A 140 -2.77 -4.79 3.90
N ILE A 141 -3.87 -4.23 4.44
CA ILE A 141 -4.93 -4.99 5.09
C ILE A 141 -6.05 -5.44 4.14
N LEU A 142 -6.13 -4.92 2.91
CA LEU A 142 -7.31 -5.11 2.05
C LEU A 142 -7.32 -6.46 1.29
N PRO A 143 -8.40 -7.28 1.41
CA PRO A 143 -8.54 -8.49 0.61
C PRO A 143 -8.97 -8.12 -0.82
N LEU A 144 -8.03 -8.21 -1.77
CA LEU A 144 -8.25 -7.78 -3.16
C LEU A 144 -8.71 -8.91 -4.11
N GLU A 145 -9.26 -9.99 -3.55
CA GLU A 145 -9.84 -11.06 -4.34
C GLU A 145 -11.30 -10.72 -4.68
N LYS A 146 -11.52 -10.25 -5.91
CA LYS A 146 -12.85 -9.87 -6.41
C LYS A 146 -13.94 -10.94 -6.19
N ALA A 147 -13.56 -12.22 -6.22
CA ALA A 147 -14.49 -13.33 -6.02
C ALA A 147 -15.08 -13.41 -4.61
N LEU A 148 -14.49 -12.72 -3.63
CA LEU A 148 -14.97 -12.72 -2.24
C LEU A 148 -16.12 -11.75 -2.00
N TRP A 149 -16.38 -10.84 -2.95
CA TRP A 149 -17.18 -9.65 -2.67
C TRP A 149 -18.51 -9.65 -3.41
N GLU A 150 -19.56 -9.88 -2.65
CA GLU A 150 -20.95 -9.55 -2.97
C GLU A 150 -21.54 -8.69 -1.85
N GLU A 151 -22.65 -8.01 -2.09
CA GLU A 151 -23.30 -7.19 -1.05
C GLU A 151 -23.70 -8.07 0.15
N GLY A 152 -23.34 -7.63 1.35
CA GLY A 152 -23.55 -8.39 2.59
C GLY A 152 -22.49 -9.46 2.87
N ALA A 153 -21.50 -9.66 1.99
CA ALA A 153 -20.39 -10.58 2.24
C ALA A 153 -19.58 -10.12 3.47
N GLU A 154 -19.18 -11.10 4.29
CA GLU A 154 -18.29 -10.90 5.43
C GLU A 154 -17.09 -11.82 5.28
N VAL A 155 -15.88 -11.25 5.38
CA VAL A 155 -14.62 -11.95 5.13
C VAL A 155 -13.64 -11.63 6.24
N THR A 156 -13.15 -12.67 6.91
CA THR A 156 -12.11 -12.54 7.93
C THR A 156 -10.75 -12.93 7.34
N VAL A 157 -9.77 -12.03 7.46
CA VAL A 157 -8.37 -12.27 7.06
C VAL A 157 -7.47 -11.92 8.25
N GLY A 158 -6.90 -12.93 8.90
CA GLY A 158 -6.15 -12.73 10.14
C GLY A 158 -7.04 -12.13 11.23
N ASP A 159 -6.64 -10.97 11.76
CA ASP A 159 -7.35 -10.23 12.81
C ASP A 159 -8.35 -9.20 12.27
N TYR A 160 -8.56 -9.16 10.95
CA TYR A 160 -9.42 -8.18 10.28
C TYR A 160 -10.71 -8.85 9.82
N THR A 161 -11.86 -8.27 10.17
CA THR A 161 -13.16 -8.70 9.62
C THR A 161 -13.72 -7.57 8.76
N PHE A 162 -13.88 -7.87 7.48
CA PHE A 162 -14.39 -6.96 6.47
C PHE A 162 -15.84 -7.31 6.15
N SER A 163 -16.69 -6.30 6.02
CA SER A 163 -18.07 -6.43 5.55
C SER A 163 -18.29 -5.57 4.30
N CYS A 164 -18.92 -6.15 3.28
CA CYS A 164 -19.29 -5.47 2.05
C CYS A 164 -20.67 -4.82 2.21
N GLN A 165 -20.70 -3.49 2.17
CA GLN A 165 -21.89 -2.66 2.38
C GLN A 165 -22.50 -2.18 1.04
N GLY A 166 -22.27 -2.94 -0.04
CA GLY A 166 -22.75 -2.61 -1.38
C GLY A 166 -21.76 -1.76 -2.18
N THR A 167 -22.27 -0.89 -3.06
CA THR A 167 -21.45 -0.07 -3.96
C THR A 167 -21.84 1.40 -3.91
N SER A 168 -20.90 2.28 -4.23
CA SER A 168 -21.19 3.69 -4.47
C SER A 168 -20.14 4.34 -5.37
N GLU A 169 -20.46 5.52 -5.89
CA GLU A 169 -19.60 6.24 -6.82
C GLU A 169 -18.71 7.26 -6.10
N GLN A 170 -17.49 7.42 -6.59
CA GLN A 170 -16.58 8.50 -6.21
C GLN A 170 -15.82 8.97 -7.46
N ALA A 171 -15.79 10.28 -7.69
CA ALA A 171 -15.17 10.86 -8.88
C ALA A 171 -15.60 10.20 -10.21
N GLY A 172 -16.85 9.75 -10.33
CA GLY A 172 -17.36 9.05 -11.52
C GLY A 172 -16.99 7.56 -11.63
N VAL A 173 -16.31 6.99 -10.62
CA VAL A 173 -15.93 5.57 -10.57
C VAL A 173 -16.76 4.86 -9.51
N THR A 174 -17.44 3.79 -9.92
CA THR A 174 -18.14 2.91 -8.97
C THR A 174 -17.15 2.01 -8.25
N GLY A 175 -17.20 1.98 -6.92
CA GLY A 175 -16.43 1.07 -6.08
C GLY A 175 -17.30 0.31 -5.09
N ILE A 176 -16.77 -0.79 -4.57
CA ILE A 176 -17.35 -1.55 -3.47
C ILE A 176 -17.02 -0.85 -2.16
N ASN A 177 -18.02 -0.73 -1.30
CA ASN A 177 -17.88 -0.19 0.05
C ASN A 177 -17.53 -1.34 1.00
N LEU A 178 -16.35 -1.27 1.62
CA LEU A 178 -15.92 -2.23 2.62
C LEU A 178 -15.78 -1.52 3.96
N VAL A 179 -16.29 -2.13 5.02
CA VAL A 179 -16.06 -1.71 6.40
C VAL A 179 -15.21 -2.78 7.07
N CYS A 180 -14.15 -2.36 7.75
CA CYS A 180 -13.29 -3.27 8.51
C CYS A 180 -13.26 -2.87 9.97
N ASP A 181 -13.62 -3.82 10.82
CA ASP A 181 -13.45 -3.71 12.27
C ASP A 181 -12.34 -4.66 12.72
N THR A 182 -11.41 -4.13 13.52
CA THR A 182 -10.30 -4.89 14.10
C THR A 182 -9.90 -4.31 15.45
N VAL A 183 -8.93 -4.95 16.11
CA VAL A 183 -8.40 -4.49 17.40
C VAL A 183 -6.92 -4.24 17.26
N HIS A 184 -6.47 -3.06 17.65
CA HIS A 184 -5.06 -2.70 17.66
C HIS A 184 -4.28 -3.64 18.58
N SER A 185 -3.42 -4.49 18.01
CA SER A 185 -2.70 -5.57 18.71
C SER A 185 -1.99 -5.12 20.00
N ALA A 186 -1.32 -3.95 19.99
CA ALA A 186 -0.60 -3.46 21.17
C ALA A 186 -1.46 -2.72 22.21
N THR A 187 -2.58 -2.10 21.82
CA THR A 187 -3.35 -1.22 22.72
C THR A 187 -4.72 -1.78 23.10
N GLY A 188 -5.20 -2.80 22.39
CA GLY A 188 -6.52 -3.39 22.56
C GLY A 188 -7.67 -2.46 22.14
N LYS A 189 -7.38 -1.31 21.52
CA LYS A 189 -8.41 -0.39 21.03
C LYS A 189 -9.05 -0.94 19.76
N GLU A 190 -10.36 -0.85 19.68
CA GLU A 190 -11.11 -1.09 18.44
C GLU A 190 -10.68 -0.06 17.39
N LEU A 191 -10.46 -0.54 16.16
CA LEU A 191 -10.10 0.24 14.99
C LEU A 191 -11.17 0.00 13.93
N HIS A 192 -11.66 1.08 13.36
CA HIS A 192 -12.70 1.07 12.33
C HIS A 192 -12.14 1.71 11.06
N TYR A 193 -12.23 0.99 9.96
CA TYR A 193 -11.83 1.48 8.65
C TYR A 193 -13.00 1.43 7.69
N VAL A 194 -13.10 2.42 6.82
CA VAL A 194 -14.03 2.43 5.70
C VAL A 194 -13.26 2.61 4.41
N TYR A 195 -13.49 1.71 3.47
CA TYR A 195 -12.87 1.73 2.17
C TYR A 195 -13.93 1.81 1.08
N ARG A 196 -13.61 2.53 0.02
CA ARG A 196 -14.27 2.36 -1.28
C ARG A 196 -13.21 1.96 -2.29
N ILE A 197 -13.28 0.73 -2.80
CA ILE A 197 -12.27 0.21 -3.71
C ILE A 197 -12.88 -0.16 -5.06
N ASN A 198 -12.09 -0.03 -6.11
CA ASN A 198 -12.37 -0.61 -7.41
C ASN A 198 -11.15 -1.45 -7.81
N PHE A 199 -11.36 -2.71 -8.20
CA PHE A 199 -10.26 -3.65 -8.48
C PHE A 199 -9.42 -3.27 -9.70
N ASP A 200 -9.94 -2.42 -10.57
CA ASP A 200 -9.24 -1.90 -11.75
C ASP A 200 -8.49 -0.59 -11.41
N PHE A 201 -8.60 -0.09 -10.17
CA PHE A 201 -8.02 1.15 -9.70
C PHE A 201 -6.88 0.85 -8.70
N PRO A 202 -5.69 1.48 -8.82
CA PRO A 202 -4.53 1.11 -8.01
C PRO A 202 -4.64 1.55 -6.54
N LEU A 203 -5.49 2.53 -6.24
CA LEU A 203 -5.67 3.12 -4.92
C LEU A 203 -7.14 3.07 -4.51
N PRO A 204 -7.46 3.15 -3.21
CA PRO A 204 -8.83 3.36 -2.76
C PRO A 204 -9.42 4.64 -3.37
N LEU A 205 -10.67 4.58 -3.79
CA LEU A 205 -11.42 5.77 -4.20
C LEU A 205 -11.78 6.63 -2.98
N PHE A 206 -12.00 5.98 -1.84
CA PHE A 206 -12.17 6.61 -0.54
C PHE A 206 -11.54 5.75 0.54
N LEU A 207 -10.97 6.40 1.55
CA LEU A 207 -10.41 5.77 2.74
C LEU A 207 -10.74 6.61 3.97
N GLU A 208 -11.36 6.00 4.98
CA GLU A 208 -11.38 6.47 6.35
C GLU A 208 -10.60 5.49 7.22
N ALA A 209 -9.59 5.97 7.93
CA ALA A 209 -8.71 5.13 8.72
C ALA A 209 -8.30 5.80 10.04
N PRO A 210 -8.17 5.03 11.14
CA PRO A 210 -7.69 5.54 12.40
C PRO A 210 -6.19 5.83 12.33
N ALA A 211 -5.80 6.99 12.85
CA ALA A 211 -4.42 7.39 13.09
C ALA A 211 -4.20 7.60 14.60
N ALA A 212 -2.94 7.76 15.03
CA ALA A 212 -2.48 7.61 16.43
C ALA A 212 -3.33 8.28 17.54
N ASN A 213 -4.18 9.28 17.26
CA ASN A 213 -5.35 9.70 18.05
C ASN A 213 -6.33 10.54 17.16
N ASP A 214 -6.54 10.13 15.91
CA ASP A 214 -7.25 10.93 14.91
C ASP A 214 -7.93 9.99 13.90
N ILE A 215 -8.78 10.54 13.03
CA ILE A 215 -9.36 9.80 11.90
C ILE A 215 -8.97 10.54 10.64
N TRP A 216 -8.30 9.84 9.74
CA TRP A 216 -7.86 10.38 8.47
C TRP A 216 -8.80 9.95 7.37
N ARG A 217 -9.16 10.89 6.52
CA ARG A 217 -10.07 10.68 5.40
C ARG A 217 -9.41 11.12 4.12
N TYR A 218 -9.40 10.25 3.13
CA TYR A 218 -8.94 10.53 1.79
C TYR A 218 -10.10 10.31 0.83
N THR A 219 -10.42 11.34 0.05
CA THR A 219 -11.50 11.29 -0.93
C THR A 219 -10.93 11.59 -2.31
N LEU A 220 -10.98 10.62 -3.22
CA LEU A 220 -10.56 10.84 -4.60
C LEU A 220 -11.46 11.89 -5.24
N THR A 221 -10.87 12.94 -5.80
CA THR A 221 -11.60 14.03 -6.46
C THR A 221 -11.34 14.10 -7.95
N ALA A 222 -10.15 13.69 -8.40
CA ALA A 222 -9.80 13.61 -9.82
C ALA A 222 -8.78 12.51 -10.10
N TYR A 223 -8.80 11.99 -11.32
CA TYR A 223 -7.81 11.03 -11.81
C TYR A 223 -7.64 11.14 -13.32
N GLU A 224 -6.50 10.65 -13.81
CA GLU A 224 -6.18 10.52 -15.24
C GLU A 224 -5.44 9.20 -15.49
N GLY A 225 -5.60 8.60 -16.69
CA GLY A 225 -4.72 7.53 -17.18
C GLY A 225 -4.99 6.09 -16.70
N LEU A 226 -6.25 5.69 -16.44
CA LEU A 226 -6.60 4.30 -16.05
C LEU A 226 -6.32 3.24 -17.14
#